data_AF-K2BRE5-F1
#
_entry.id   AF-K2BRE5-F1
#
_cell.length_a   1.000
_cell.length_b   1.000
_cell.length_c   1.000
_cell.angle_alpha   90.00
_cell.angle_beta   90.00
_cell.angle_gamma   90.00
#
_symmetry.space_group_name_H-M   'P 1'
#
loop_
_entity.id
_entity.type
_entity.pdbx_description
1 polymer ?
#
loop_
_entity_poly.entity_id
_entity_poly.type
_entity_poly.pdbx_seq_one_letter_code
_entity_poly.pdbx_strand_id
1 'polypeptide(L)'
;GKVVYAGILAPSREKIPAYETLKKEIEASAKLINKKYGTNKWQPIHLIYKLFSREKIVNFYNKADICLVTPLDDGMNLVSKEFVVASFFAKTPGMLVLSQFAGSAIDLTQALIVNPYDIDQVVGAIKKGLEMSDAEKIKRIKNMAEVLDEKNIYEWAQEFVRSAVTAG
;
A
#
# COMPACT_ATOMS: atom_id res chain seq x y z
N GLY A 1 -17.14 -4.27 14.98
CA GLY A 1 -17.20 -3.44 13.77
C GLY A 1 -16.99 -4.32 12.55
N LYS A 2 -16.94 -3.72 11.36
CA LYS A 2 -16.91 -4.46 10.08
C LYS A 2 -15.56 -4.41 9.36
N VAL A 3 -14.67 -3.48 9.74
CA VAL A 3 -13.39 -3.23 9.07
C VAL A 3 -12.30 -3.04 10.13
N VAL A 4 -11.07 -3.42 9.82
CA VAL A 4 -9.90 -3.18 10.66
C VAL A 4 -8.77 -2.64 9.79
N TYR A 5 -8.10 -1.58 10.24
CA TYR A 5 -6.86 -1.11 9.66
C TYR A 5 -5.68 -1.66 10.46
N ALA A 6 -4.78 -2.38 9.77
CA ALA A 6 -3.53 -2.87 10.33
C ALA A 6 -2.35 -2.06 9.77
N GLY A 7 -1.76 -1.19 10.58
CA GLY A 7 -0.58 -0.41 10.24
C GLY A 7 0.68 -1.17 10.66
N ILE A 8 1.42 -1.73 9.70
CA ILE A 8 2.71 -2.40 9.96
C ILE A 8 3.82 -1.36 9.88
N LEU A 9 4.45 -1.07 11.01
CA LEU A 9 5.46 -0.03 11.16
C LEU A 9 6.81 -0.71 11.43
N ALA A 10 7.67 -0.75 10.40
CA ALA A 10 9.03 -1.25 10.54
C ALA A 10 9.87 -0.21 11.31
N PRO A 11 10.54 -0.59 12.41
CA PRO A 11 11.46 0.30 13.12
C PRO A 11 12.54 0.83 12.17
N SER A 12 12.63 2.15 12.04
CA SER A 12 13.59 2.81 11.15
C SER A 12 13.97 4.17 11.73
N ARG A 13 15.27 4.51 11.66
CA ARG A 13 15.81 5.83 12.03
C ARG A 13 15.37 6.33 13.42
N GLU A 14 15.23 5.42 14.38
CA GLU A 14 14.72 5.72 15.72
C GLU A 14 15.58 6.73 16.50
N LYS A 15 16.85 6.90 16.14
CA LYS A 15 17.74 7.89 16.77
C LYS A 15 17.49 9.33 16.31
N ILE A 16 16.60 9.56 15.34
CA ILE A 16 16.28 10.90 14.83
C ILE A 16 15.03 11.41 15.56
N PRO A 17 15.11 12.51 16.33
CA PRO A 17 14.00 13.00 17.15
C PRO A 17 12.68 13.23 16.39
N ALA A 18 12.75 13.69 15.14
CA ALA A 18 11.57 13.89 14.30
C ALA A 18 10.77 12.59 14.07
N TYR A 19 11.44 11.45 13.93
CA TYR A 19 10.77 10.15 13.75
C TYR A 19 10.10 9.67 15.05
N GLU A 20 10.70 9.94 16.20
CA GLU A 20 10.08 9.63 17.50
C GLU A 20 8.83 10.48 17.75
N THR A 21 8.87 11.78 17.43
CA THR A 21 7.71 12.67 17.54
C THR A 21 6.57 12.19 16.64
N LEU A 22 6.86 11.94 15.36
CA LEU A 22 5.87 11.44 14.41
C LEU A 22 5.26 10.11 14.87
N LYS A 23 6.07 9.19 15.39
CA LYS A 23 5.58 7.93 15.96
C LYS A 23 4.58 8.18 17.09
N LYS A 24 4.90 9.06 18.04
CA LYS A 24 4.01 9.40 19.17
C LYS A 24 2.69 10.00 18.69
N GLU A 25 2.73 10.87 17.68
CA GLU A 25 1.53 11.46 17.07
C GLU A 25 0.62 10.41 16.41
N ILE A 26 1.21 9.47 15.68
CA ILE A 26 0.49 8.35 15.06
C ILE A 26 -0.15 7.46 16.15
N GLU A 27 0.60 7.11 17.20
CA GLU A 27 0.07 6.31 18.31
C GLU A 27 -1.07 7.01 19.05
N ALA A 28 -0.93 8.32 19.31
CA ALA A 28 -1.97 9.12 19.95
C ALA A 28 -3.24 9.18 19.09
N SER A 29 -3.09 9.37 17.78
CA SER A 29 -4.20 9.40 16.83
C SER A 29 -4.93 8.06 16.77
N ALA A 30 -4.19 6.95 16.68
CA ALA A 30 -4.77 5.61 16.70
C ALA A 30 -5.53 5.33 18.01
N LYS A 31 -4.97 5.73 19.16
CA LYS A 31 -5.64 5.62 20.47
C LYS A 31 -6.93 6.42 20.52
N LEU A 32 -6.94 7.65 20.01
CA LEU A 32 -8.14 8.49 19.94
C LEU A 32 -9.25 7.85 19.08
N ILE A 33 -8.89 7.35 17.89
CA ILE A 33 -9.83 6.66 16.99
C ILE A 33 -10.39 5.40 17.64
N ASN A 34 -9.51 4.57 18.22
CA ASN A 34 -9.90 3.36 18.94
C ASN A 34 -10.80 3.65 20.13
N LYS A 35 -10.52 4.70 20.92
CA LYS A 35 -11.38 5.13 22.02
C LYS A 35 -12.76 5.60 21.53
N LYS A 36 -12.80 6.30 20.40
CA LYS A 36 -14.04 6.86 19.84
C LYS A 36 -14.95 5.81 19.21
N TYR A 37 -14.37 4.84 18.49
CA TYR A 37 -15.14 3.90 17.66
C TYR A 37 -15.04 2.44 18.10
N GLY A 38 -14.01 2.08 18.88
CA GLY A 38 -13.79 0.71 19.35
C GLY A 38 -14.82 0.25 20.37
N THR A 39 -14.92 -1.07 20.52
CA THR A 39 -15.76 -1.75 21.51
C THR A 39 -14.93 -2.82 22.24
N ASN A 40 -15.50 -3.46 23.26
CA ASN A 40 -14.83 -4.52 24.02
C ASN A 40 -14.39 -5.71 23.15
N LYS A 41 -15.01 -5.92 21.97
CA LYS A 41 -14.74 -7.05 21.08
C LYS A 41 -14.05 -6.65 19.77
N TRP A 42 -13.83 -5.36 19.52
CA TRP A 42 -13.31 -4.87 18.24
C TRP A 42 -12.60 -3.54 18.39
N GLN A 43 -11.41 -3.43 17.79
CA GLN A 43 -10.65 -2.19 17.69
C GLN A 43 -10.44 -1.87 16.20
N PRO A 44 -10.75 -0.64 15.74
CA PRO A 44 -10.62 -0.29 14.32
C PRO A 44 -9.17 -0.17 13.84
N ILE A 45 -8.24 0.29 14.70
CA ILE A 45 -6.84 0.55 14.32
C ILE A 45 -5.91 -0.36 15.12
N HIS A 46 -5.11 -1.17 14.44
CA HIS A 46 -4.04 -1.97 15.03
C HIS A 46 -2.69 -1.51 14.46
N LEU A 47 -1.87 -0.88 15.29
CA LEU A 47 -0.49 -0.52 14.92
C LEU A 47 0.46 -1.61 15.40
N ILE A 48 1.26 -2.15 14.49
CA ILE A 48 2.18 -3.27 14.73
C ILE A 48 3.61 -2.79 14.47
N TYR A 49 4.34 -2.50 15.53
CA TYR A 49 5.74 -2.07 15.47
C TYR A 49 6.68 -3.27 15.43
N LYS A 50 6.86 -3.86 14.25
CA LYS A 50 7.68 -5.05 14.08
C LYS A 50 8.22 -5.19 12.67
N LEU A 51 9.47 -5.63 12.56
CA LEU A 51 10.02 -6.12 11.29
C LEU A 51 9.52 -7.54 11.03
N PHE A 52 8.89 -7.76 9.88
CA PHE A 52 8.41 -9.06 9.45
C PHE A 52 9.26 -9.61 8.30
N SER A 53 9.35 -10.93 8.20
CA SER A 53 9.89 -11.56 6.99
C SER A 53 8.98 -11.29 5.80
N ARG A 54 9.53 -11.32 4.59
CA ARG A 54 8.78 -11.11 3.35
C ARG A 54 7.58 -12.04 3.22
N GLU A 55 7.75 -13.31 3.57
CA GLU A 55 6.67 -14.31 3.60
C GLU A 55 5.49 -13.88 4.51
N LYS A 56 5.79 -13.33 5.69
CA LYS A 56 4.75 -12.84 6.60
C LYS A 56 4.05 -11.61 6.05
N ILE A 57 4.77 -10.72 5.39
CA ILE A 57 4.18 -9.55 4.71
C ILE A 57 3.25 -9.99 3.58
N VAL A 58 3.65 -10.96 2.76
CA VAL A 58 2.77 -11.54 1.71
C VAL A 58 1.49 -12.12 2.31
N ASN A 59 1.58 -12.76 3.48
CA ASN A 59 0.39 -13.26 4.18
C ASN A 59 -0.55 -12.13 4.65
N PHE A 60 -0.04 -10.94 4.97
CA PHE A 60 -0.87 -9.77 5.22
C PHE A 60 -1.54 -9.28 3.93
N TYR A 61 -0.77 -9.16 2.83
CA TYR A 61 -1.31 -8.77 1.53
C TYR A 61 -2.45 -9.69 1.07
N ASN A 62 -2.25 -11.02 1.13
CA ASN A 62 -3.24 -12.01 0.72
C ASN A 62 -4.55 -11.98 1.53
N LYS A 63 -4.54 -11.36 2.72
CA LYS A 63 -5.69 -11.24 3.61
C LYS A 63 -6.30 -9.84 3.60
N ALA A 64 -5.65 -8.88 2.96
CA ALA A 64 -6.10 -7.50 2.99
C ALA A 64 -7.12 -7.25 1.87
N ASP A 65 -8.33 -6.81 2.24
CA ASP A 65 -9.31 -6.35 1.27
C ASP A 65 -8.85 -5.06 0.56
N ILE A 66 -8.08 -4.24 1.28
CA ILE A 66 -7.51 -2.98 0.79
C ILE A 66 -6.07 -2.83 1.26
N CYS A 67 -5.18 -2.44 0.35
CA CYS A 67 -3.86 -1.91 0.67
C CYS A 67 -3.85 -0.40 0.45
N LEU A 68 -3.48 0.35 1.49
CA LEU A 68 -3.33 1.80 1.45
C LEU A 68 -1.86 2.16 1.28
N VAL A 69 -1.51 2.68 0.11
CA VAL A 69 -0.18 3.21 -0.19
C VAL A 69 -0.34 4.67 -0.58
N THR A 70 -0.37 5.54 0.43
CA THR A 70 -0.68 6.98 0.25
C THR A 70 0.48 7.88 0.68
N PRO A 71 1.72 7.70 0.17
CA PRO A 71 2.81 8.62 0.47
C PRO A 71 2.53 10.02 -0.11
N LEU A 72 3.03 11.05 0.59
CA LEU A 72 2.99 12.44 0.10
C LEU A 72 3.95 12.67 -1.06
N ASP A 73 5.09 11.96 -1.06
CA ASP A 73 6.09 11.93 -2.12
C ASP A 73 6.89 10.62 -1.99
N ASP A 74 7.00 9.85 -3.06
CA ASP A 74 7.77 8.59 -3.09
C ASP A 74 8.21 8.28 -4.53
N GLY A 75 9.53 8.32 -4.76
CA GLY A 75 10.09 8.08 -6.09
C GLY A 75 9.71 6.72 -6.69
N MET A 76 9.57 5.68 -5.86
CA MET A 76 9.02 4.38 -6.27
C MET A 76 8.60 3.58 -5.05
N ASN A 77 7.34 3.13 -5.04
CA ASN A 77 6.82 2.35 -3.93
C ASN A 77 6.74 0.85 -4.25
N LEU A 78 7.74 0.08 -3.80
CA LEU A 78 7.76 -1.37 -4.03
C LEU A 78 6.66 -2.11 -3.27
N VAL A 79 6.21 -1.60 -2.11
CA VAL A 79 5.10 -2.18 -1.34
C VAL A 79 3.83 -2.27 -2.20
N SER A 80 3.54 -1.24 -2.99
CA SER A 80 2.40 -1.26 -3.92
C SER A 80 2.53 -2.33 -5.01
N LYS A 81 3.72 -2.51 -5.58
CA LYS A 81 3.98 -3.54 -6.60
C LYS A 81 3.89 -4.94 -5.99
N GLU A 82 4.50 -5.16 -4.83
CA GLU A 82 4.42 -6.43 -4.11
C GLU A 82 2.99 -6.81 -3.73
N PHE A 83 2.18 -5.83 -3.30
CA PHE A 83 0.77 -6.06 -2.98
C PHE A 83 -0.02 -6.50 -4.21
N VAL A 84 0.18 -5.87 -5.37
CA VAL A 84 -0.49 -6.27 -6.62
C VAL A 84 -0.14 -7.70 -7.01
N VAL A 85 1.15 -8.05 -6.96
CA VAL A 85 1.62 -9.41 -7.29
C VAL A 85 1.04 -10.43 -6.29
N ALA A 86 1.08 -10.14 -4.99
CA ALA A 86 0.50 -11.02 -3.98
C ALA A 86 -1.02 -11.20 -4.17
N SER A 87 -1.74 -10.10 -4.41
CA SER A 87 -3.20 -10.11 -4.65
C SER A 87 -3.58 -10.86 -5.92
N PHE A 88 -2.73 -10.85 -6.95
CA PHE A 88 -2.96 -11.59 -8.19
C PHE A 88 -3.01 -13.11 -7.97
N PHE A 89 -2.20 -13.63 -7.05
CA PHE A 89 -2.19 -15.05 -6.68
C PHE A 89 -3.12 -15.39 -5.50
N ALA A 90 -3.81 -14.40 -4.94
CA ALA A 90 -4.75 -14.61 -3.84
C ALA A 90 -6.06 -15.24 -4.35
N LYS A 91 -6.70 -16.07 -3.51
CA LYS A 91 -8.01 -16.65 -3.82
C LYS A 91 -9.09 -15.58 -4.01
N THR A 92 -9.00 -14.52 -3.22
CA THR A 92 -9.87 -13.34 -3.30
C THR A 92 -8.95 -12.12 -3.34
N PRO A 93 -8.85 -11.39 -4.46
CA PRO A 93 -7.92 -10.28 -4.55
C PRO A 93 -8.42 -9.08 -3.73
N GLY A 94 -7.49 -8.42 -3.04
CA GLY A 94 -7.71 -7.09 -2.49
C GLY A 94 -7.58 -6.00 -3.56
N MET A 95 -7.83 -4.75 -3.17
CA MET A 95 -7.61 -3.57 -4.01
C MET A 95 -6.55 -2.64 -3.47
N LEU A 96 -5.81 -2.03 -4.39
CA LEU A 96 -4.79 -1.04 -4.08
C LEU A 96 -5.38 0.38 -4.17
N VAL A 97 -5.25 1.15 -3.10
CA VAL A 97 -5.42 2.61 -3.09
C VAL A 97 -4.04 3.23 -3.11
N LEU A 98 -3.74 4.05 -4.11
CA LEU A 98 -2.39 4.49 -4.41
C LEU A 98 -2.32 6.00 -4.59
N SER A 99 -1.36 6.64 -3.92
CA SER A 99 -1.04 8.06 -4.14
C SER A 99 -0.60 8.30 -5.57
N GLN A 100 -1.13 9.35 -6.21
CA GLN A 100 -0.64 9.86 -7.49
C GLN A 100 0.82 10.35 -7.43
N PHE A 101 1.35 10.59 -6.23
CA PHE A 101 2.73 11.03 -6.00
C PHE A 101 3.69 9.87 -5.73
N ALA A 102 3.22 8.62 -5.78
CA ALA A 102 4.10 7.47 -5.80
C ALA A 102 4.51 7.16 -7.24
N GLY A 103 5.82 6.99 -7.53
CA GLY A 103 6.29 6.66 -8.87
C GLY A 103 5.70 5.35 -9.44
N SER A 104 5.24 4.44 -8.58
CA SER A 104 4.53 3.23 -9.01
C SER A 104 3.15 3.52 -9.62
N ALA A 105 2.57 4.71 -9.43
CA ALA A 105 1.30 5.11 -10.05
C ALA A 105 1.39 5.20 -11.58
N ILE A 106 2.60 5.38 -12.12
CA ILE A 106 2.86 5.37 -13.58
C ILE A 106 2.56 3.98 -14.16
N ASP A 107 2.91 2.92 -13.44
CA ASP A 107 2.70 1.54 -13.88
C ASP A 107 1.33 0.99 -13.44
N LEU A 108 0.92 1.31 -12.21
CA LEU A 108 -0.25 0.74 -11.53
C LEU A 108 -1.53 1.53 -11.79
N THR A 109 -1.79 1.86 -13.06
CA THR A 109 -2.87 2.78 -13.47
C THR A 109 -4.29 2.30 -13.15
N GLN A 110 -4.48 1.00 -12.93
CA GLN A 110 -5.80 0.43 -12.56
C GLN A 110 -6.08 0.44 -11.05
N ALA A 111 -5.12 0.90 -10.25
CA ALA A 111 -5.33 1.16 -8.83
C ALA A 111 -6.39 2.26 -8.62
N LEU A 112 -6.87 2.37 -7.39
CA LEU A 112 -7.67 3.52 -6.98
C LEU A 112 -6.71 4.68 -6.69
N ILE A 113 -6.37 5.42 -7.74
CA ILE A 113 -5.45 6.56 -7.66
C ILE A 113 -6.09 7.71 -6.88
N VAL A 114 -5.35 8.27 -5.93
CA VAL A 114 -5.79 9.34 -5.04
C VAL A 114 -4.71 10.41 -4.86
N ASN A 115 -5.14 11.63 -4.61
CA ASN A 115 -4.36 12.70 -4.02
C ASN A 115 -4.40 12.53 -2.49
N PRO A 116 -3.28 12.22 -1.82
CA PRO A 116 -3.26 12.02 -0.37
C PRO A 116 -3.57 13.28 0.45
N TYR A 117 -3.52 14.48 -0.16
CA TYR A 117 -3.95 15.72 0.49
C TYR A 117 -5.48 15.90 0.49
N ASP A 118 -6.20 15.11 -0.31
CA ASP A 118 -7.67 15.09 -0.37
C ASP A 118 -8.20 13.91 0.44
N ILE A 119 -8.57 14.18 1.69
CA ILE A 119 -9.06 13.16 2.62
C ILE A 119 -10.35 12.51 2.11
N ASP A 120 -11.26 13.28 1.51
CA ASP A 120 -12.54 12.77 1.02
C ASP A 120 -12.33 11.83 -0.16
N GLN A 121 -11.37 12.13 -1.02
CA GLN A 121 -10.99 11.23 -2.11
C GLN A 121 -10.39 9.91 -1.59
N VAL A 122 -9.52 9.96 -0.58
CA VAL A 122 -8.97 8.75 0.06
C VAL A 122 -10.08 7.92 0.69
N VAL A 123 -11.00 8.54 1.43
CA VAL A 123 -12.15 7.86 2.05
C VAL A 123 -13.06 7.25 0.97
N GLY A 124 -13.34 7.99 -0.10
CA GLY A 124 -14.12 7.50 -1.24
C GLY A 124 -13.48 6.30 -1.92
N ALA A 125 -12.15 6.31 -2.09
CA ALA A 125 -11.40 5.20 -2.65
C ALA A 125 -11.43 3.96 -1.75
N ILE A 126 -11.24 4.12 -0.43
CA ILE A 126 -11.36 3.01 0.54
C ILE A 126 -12.75 2.39 0.44
N LYS A 127 -13.81 3.21 0.50
CA LYS A 127 -15.19 2.74 0.39
C LYS A 127 -15.43 2.01 -0.92
N LYS A 128 -15.04 2.62 -2.04
CA LYS A 128 -15.17 2.03 -3.38
C LYS A 128 -14.47 0.68 -3.47
N GLY A 129 -13.25 0.56 -2.95
CA GLY A 129 -12.52 -0.70 -2.98
C GLY A 129 -13.16 -1.79 -2.12
N LEU A 130 -13.70 -1.45 -0.94
CA LEU A 130 -14.40 -2.39 -0.08
C LEU A 130 -15.72 -2.89 -0.69
N GLU A 131 -16.43 -2.02 -1.42
CA GLU A 131 -17.72 -2.32 -2.06
C GLU A 131 -17.56 -2.89 -3.49
N MET A 132 -16.35 -2.91 -4.04
CA MET A 132 -16.07 -3.39 -5.39
C MET A 132 -16.32 -4.90 -5.53
N SER A 133 -16.96 -5.30 -6.62
CA SER A 133 -17.17 -6.71 -6.94
C SER A 133 -15.86 -7.45 -7.21
N ASP A 134 -15.77 -8.73 -6.82
CA ASP A 134 -14.57 -9.54 -7.05
C ASP A 134 -14.19 -9.61 -8.53
N ALA A 135 -15.16 -9.65 -9.45
CA ALA A 135 -14.90 -9.63 -10.89
C ALA A 135 -14.14 -8.37 -11.35
N GLU A 136 -14.51 -7.20 -10.82
CA GLU A 136 -13.80 -5.95 -11.12
C GLU A 136 -12.41 -5.94 -10.46
N LYS A 137 -12.29 -6.41 -9.22
CA LYS A 137 -10.99 -6.51 -8.52
C LYS A 137 -10.01 -7.39 -9.29
N ILE A 138 -10.46 -8.59 -9.71
CA ILE A 138 -9.67 -9.55 -10.50
C ILE A 138 -9.18 -8.88 -11.78
N LYS A 139 -10.08 -8.20 -12.53
CA LYS A 139 -9.71 -7.52 -13.77
C LYS A 139 -8.64 -6.44 -13.55
N ARG A 140 -8.82 -5.58 -12.55
CA ARG A 140 -7.88 -4.49 -12.26
C ARG A 140 -6.52 -5.02 -11.80
N ILE A 141 -6.51 -5.98 -10.88
CA ILE A 141 -5.28 -6.60 -10.36
C ILE A 141 -4.55 -7.34 -11.47
N LYS A 142 -5.24 -8.11 -12.30
CA LYS A 142 -4.65 -8.82 -13.45
C LYS A 142 -3.95 -7.85 -14.40
N ASN A 143 -4.64 -6.79 -14.83
CA ASN A 143 -4.06 -5.79 -15.73
C ASN A 143 -2.78 -5.15 -15.14
N MET A 144 -2.76 -4.84 -13.84
CA MET A 144 -1.56 -4.30 -13.20
C MET A 144 -0.44 -5.35 -13.07
N ALA A 145 -0.79 -6.60 -12.77
CA ALA A 145 0.18 -7.68 -12.69
C ALA A 145 0.85 -7.95 -14.04
N GLU A 146 0.10 -7.90 -15.14
CA GLU A 146 0.63 -8.02 -16.51
C GLU A 146 1.64 -6.90 -16.82
N VAL A 147 1.31 -5.64 -16.47
CA VAL A 147 2.25 -4.51 -16.63
C VAL A 147 3.54 -4.71 -15.82
N LEU A 148 3.43 -5.30 -14.62
CA LEU A 148 4.61 -5.58 -13.78
C LEU A 148 5.45 -6.74 -14.28
N ASP A 149 4.84 -7.71 -14.98
CA ASP A 149 5.55 -8.85 -15.58
C ASP A 149 6.35 -8.41 -16.81
N GLU A 150 5.76 -7.53 -17.63
CA GLU A 150 6.42 -6.89 -18.77
C GLU A 150 7.60 -6.03 -18.28
N LYS A 151 7.34 -5.07 -17.38
CA LYS A 151 8.35 -4.14 -16.84
C LYS A 151 9.13 -4.71 -15.66
N ASN A 152 9.73 -5.87 -15.84
CA ASN A 152 10.51 -6.50 -14.79
C ASN A 152 11.86 -5.77 -14.54
N ILE A 153 12.47 -6.01 -13.38
CA ILE A 153 13.71 -5.33 -12.96
C ILE A 153 14.89 -5.54 -13.93
N TYR A 154 14.86 -6.61 -14.73
CA TYR A 154 15.90 -6.88 -15.71
C TYR A 154 15.80 -5.95 -16.91
N GLU A 155 14.58 -5.61 -17.36
CA GLU A 155 14.36 -4.64 -18.42
C GLU A 155 14.83 -3.25 -18.00
N TRP A 156 14.50 -2.80 -16.79
CA TRP A 156 15.01 -1.54 -16.24
C TRP A 156 16.55 -1.51 -16.20
N ALA A 157 17.18 -2.58 -15.72
CA ALA A 157 18.64 -2.66 -15.65
C ALA A 157 19.28 -2.62 -17.05
N GLN A 158 18.67 -3.29 -18.04
CA GLN A 158 19.13 -3.29 -19.42
C GLN A 158 19.00 -1.90 -20.07
N GLU A 159 17.87 -1.22 -19.90
CA GLU A 159 17.69 0.15 -20.41
C GLU A 159 18.68 1.14 -19.79
N PHE A 160 18.93 1.03 -18.48
CA PHE A 160 19.90 1.88 -17.79
C PHE A 160 21.31 1.68 -18.35
N VAL A 161 21.76 0.43 -18.46
CA VAL A 161 23.08 0.10 -19.03
C VAL A 161 23.16 0.55 -20.49
N ARG A 162 22.13 0.30 -21.29
CA ARG A 162 22.09 0.71 -22.70
C ARG A 162 22.18 2.23 -22.84
N SER A 163 21.44 2.97 -22.04
CA SER A 163 21.46 4.44 -22.05
C SER A 163 22.82 4.98 -21.61
N ALA A 164 23.45 4.36 -20.60
CA ALA A 164 24.79 4.74 -20.14
C ALA A 164 25.89 4.46 -21.19
N VAL A 165 25.78 3.35 -21.92
CA VAL A 165 26.73 2.98 -22.99
C VAL A 165 26.54 3.83 -24.25
N THR A 166 25.30 4.25 -24.54
CA THR A 166 25.01 5.08 -25.73
C THR A 166 25.30 6.57 -25.49
N ALA A 167 25.38 6.99 -24.22
CA ALA A 167 25.71 8.37 -23.83
C ALA A 167 27.23 8.63 -23.68
N GLY A 168 28.08 7.62 -23.86
CA GLY A 168 29.53 7.73 -23.92
C GLY A 168 30.05 7.69 -25.35
#